data_AF-A0A6C0KGB9-F1
#
_entry.id   AF-A0A6C0KGB9-F1
#
_cell.length_a   1.000
_cell.length_b   1.000
_cell.length_c   1.000
_cell.angle_alpha   90.00
_cell.angle_beta   90.00
_cell.angle_gamma   90.00
#
_symmetry.space_group_name_H-M   'P 1'
#
loop_
_entity.id
_entity.type
_entity.pdbx_description
1 polymer ?
#
loop_
_entity_poly.entity_id
_entity_poly.type
_entity_poly.pdbx_seq_one_letter_code
_entity_poly.pdbx_strand_id
1 'polypeptide(L)'
;MNSNSERKNRQIYNKINIKKKCYVLIMSETITEYESTPPAQPPQRENKQIFVIFCVPGRQFSNKFLSCWNDVFSKMIYSGKYKVAFSNAYSSQVNFARAQCLHCNVLDGPDQLPFKGKLDYDVMFWLDSDMVFNFEMVEHLILNCYHNFPVVSGLYALDGGQQLCCVENWDYEYYIKNGGFEFLTNEKRKELLDSGNEWLKCAYTGMGCMAIRKGVLEDSRLKYPWFFSNIRRIDVIHPTIPYVTDGTSEDVSFIRNLIENGIIDGVMVSLAAKFGHEKSIVY
;
A
#
# COMPACT_ATOMS: atom_id res chain seq x y z
N MET A 1 59.72 8.91 -35.88
CA MET A 1 60.10 7.81 -34.97
C MET A 1 58.83 7.32 -34.28
N ASN A 2 58.68 6.00 -34.24
CA ASN A 2 57.65 5.17 -33.62
C ASN A 2 56.22 5.16 -34.19
N SER A 3 56.14 4.37 -35.26
CA SER A 3 55.02 3.57 -35.75
C SER A 3 54.54 2.47 -34.77
N ASN A 4 53.30 2.01 -35.00
CA ASN A 4 52.78 0.65 -34.76
C ASN A 4 52.52 0.21 -33.32
N SER A 5 51.30 0.45 -32.83
CA SER A 5 50.70 -0.43 -31.80
C SER A 5 49.17 -0.56 -31.79
N GLU A 6 48.39 0.26 -32.48
CA GLU A 6 46.91 0.26 -32.29
C GLU A 6 46.07 -0.46 -33.37
N ARG A 7 46.69 -1.33 -34.20
CA ARG A 7 45.98 -2.11 -35.24
C ARG A 7 45.97 -3.63 -35.03
N LYS A 8 46.07 -4.10 -33.79
CA LYS A 8 45.79 -5.51 -33.43
C LYS A 8 45.04 -5.57 -32.11
N ASN A 9 43.72 -5.62 -32.17
CA ASN A 9 42.82 -6.30 -31.22
C ASN A 9 41.34 -6.12 -31.64
N ARG A 10 41.07 -6.28 -32.95
CA ARG A 10 39.77 -6.75 -33.44
C ARG A 10 39.87 -8.27 -33.54
N GLN A 11 38.85 -8.96 -33.05
CA GLN A 11 38.70 -10.41 -32.87
C GLN A 11 39.12 -10.91 -31.49
N ILE A 12 38.11 -11.14 -30.64
CA ILE A 12 37.89 -12.26 -29.70
C ILE A 12 36.80 -11.77 -28.71
N TYR A 13 35.95 -12.68 -28.24
CA TYR A 13 34.71 -12.48 -27.47
C TYR A 13 33.42 -12.30 -28.28
N ASN A 14 33.11 -13.31 -29.09
CA ASN A 14 31.73 -13.68 -29.40
C ASN A 14 31.40 -15.03 -28.74
N LYS A 15 30.27 -15.04 -28.02
CA LYS A 15 29.38 -16.19 -27.73
C LYS A 15 29.98 -17.41 -27.02
N ILE A 16 29.79 -17.45 -25.69
CA ILE A 16 29.71 -18.69 -24.93
C ILE A 16 28.22 -19.04 -24.79
N ASN A 17 27.75 -20.02 -25.57
CA ASN A 17 26.42 -20.62 -25.43
C ASN A 17 26.65 -22.10 -25.11
N ILE A 18 26.55 -22.46 -23.83
CA ILE A 18 26.85 -23.80 -23.34
C ILE A 18 25.64 -24.70 -23.62
N LYS A 19 25.67 -25.41 -24.75
CA LYS A 19 24.78 -26.55 -24.99
C LYS A 19 25.30 -27.76 -24.19
N LYS A 20 24.56 -28.19 -23.16
CA LYS A 20 24.77 -29.49 -22.50
C LYS A 20 24.50 -30.60 -23.54
N LYS A 21 25.51 -31.40 -23.87
CA LYS A 21 25.36 -32.65 -24.65
C LYS A 21 25.35 -33.83 -23.67
N CYS A 22 24.22 -34.53 -23.59
CA CYS A 22 24.18 -35.90 -23.07
C CYS A 22 24.60 -36.85 -24.19
N TYR A 23 25.51 -37.78 -23.91
CA TYR A 23 25.84 -38.88 -24.79
C TYR A 23 25.03 -40.11 -24.37
N VAL A 24 24.32 -40.71 -25.33
CA VAL A 24 23.77 -42.06 -25.21
C VAL A 24 24.27 -42.84 -26.43
N LEU A 25 24.98 -43.93 -26.17
CA LEU A 25 25.55 -44.84 -27.16
C LEU A 25 24.55 -45.98 -27.36
N ILE A 26 23.88 -46.05 -28.52
CA ILE A 26 23.11 -47.24 -28.95
C ILE A 26 23.32 -47.44 -30.46
N MET A 27 23.53 -48.71 -30.82
CA MET A 27 23.89 -49.23 -32.13
C MET A 27 22.81 -49.03 -33.21
N SER A 28 23.29 -49.09 -34.45
CA SER A 28 22.62 -48.98 -35.75
C SER A 28 21.19 -49.50 -35.86
N GLU A 29 20.30 -48.66 -36.41
CA GLU A 29 19.34 -49.00 -37.47
C GLU A 29 18.74 -47.70 -38.04
N THR A 30 18.52 -47.67 -39.35
CA THR A 30 18.06 -46.51 -40.14
C THR A 30 16.67 -46.02 -39.69
N ILE A 31 16.57 -44.75 -39.27
CA ILE A 31 15.32 -44.06 -38.99
C ILE A 31 15.13 -42.97 -40.04
N THR A 32 14.00 -43.01 -40.75
CA THR A 32 13.52 -41.93 -41.61
C THR A 32 13.02 -40.78 -40.75
N GLU A 33 13.65 -39.61 -40.85
CA GLU A 33 13.26 -38.40 -40.13
C GLU A 33 11.96 -37.83 -40.71
N TYR A 34 10.87 -37.91 -39.94
CA TYR A 34 9.70 -37.05 -40.14
C TYR A 34 9.94 -35.74 -39.38
N GLU A 35 10.16 -34.65 -40.11
CA GLU A 35 10.13 -33.30 -39.55
C GLU A 35 8.70 -32.96 -39.13
N SER A 36 8.39 -33.20 -37.84
CA SER A 36 7.22 -32.60 -37.21
C SER A 36 7.61 -31.20 -36.74
N THR A 37 7.06 -30.18 -37.39
CA THR A 37 7.11 -28.82 -36.85
C THR A 37 6.43 -28.83 -35.48
N PRO A 38 7.11 -28.43 -34.39
CA PRO A 38 6.47 -28.37 -33.08
C PRO A 38 5.29 -27.40 -33.16
N PRO A 39 4.15 -27.71 -32.53
CA PRO A 39 3.02 -26.80 -32.53
C PRO A 39 3.46 -25.45 -31.96
N ALA A 40 3.08 -24.37 -32.65
CA ALA A 40 3.35 -23.02 -32.19
C ALA A 40 2.84 -22.89 -30.75
N GLN A 41 3.73 -22.56 -29.82
CA GLN A 41 3.33 -22.31 -28.44
C GLN A 41 2.30 -21.18 -28.45
N PRO A 42 1.16 -21.33 -27.76
CA PRO A 42 0.21 -20.24 -27.63
C PRO A 42 0.94 -19.02 -27.06
N PRO A 43 0.62 -17.79 -27.50
CA PRO A 43 1.29 -16.60 -27.01
C PRO A 43 1.19 -16.60 -25.48
N GLN A 44 2.35 -16.69 -24.82
CA GLN A 44 2.43 -16.50 -23.37
C GLN A 44 1.91 -15.10 -23.10
N ARG A 45 0.72 -14.99 -22.49
CA ARG A 45 0.31 -13.74 -21.88
C ARG A 45 1.36 -13.43 -20.83
N GLU A 46 2.23 -12.44 -21.10
CA GLU A 46 3.06 -11.86 -20.05
C GLU A 46 2.10 -11.37 -18.96
N ASN A 47 2.01 -12.11 -17.85
CA ASN A 47 1.26 -11.65 -16.70
C ASN A 47 2.00 -10.42 -16.17
N LYS A 48 1.52 -9.22 -16.53
CA LYS A 48 2.03 -7.96 -16.01
C LYS A 48 2.03 -8.05 -14.49
N GLN A 49 3.19 -7.85 -13.88
CA GLN A 49 3.31 -7.81 -12.42
C GLN A 49 2.55 -6.61 -11.87
N ILE A 50 1.87 -6.77 -10.73
CA ILE A 50 1.26 -5.65 -10.00
C ILE A 50 2.39 -4.90 -9.29
N PHE A 51 2.60 -3.64 -9.63
CA PHE A 51 3.62 -2.81 -9.02
C PHE A 51 3.08 -2.12 -7.75
N VAL A 52 3.61 -2.53 -6.60
CA VAL A 52 3.23 -2.01 -5.28
C VAL A 52 4.36 -1.14 -4.72
N ILE A 53 4.02 0.06 -4.26
CA ILE A 53 4.93 0.91 -3.47
C ILE A 53 4.50 0.88 -2.02
N PHE A 54 5.30 0.27 -1.15
CA PHE A 54 5.09 0.36 0.30
C PHE A 54 5.61 1.70 0.83
N CYS A 55 4.75 2.45 1.48
CA CYS A 55 5.05 3.73 2.12
C CYS A 55 5.01 3.53 3.63
N VAL A 56 6.17 3.62 4.29
CA VAL A 56 6.29 3.35 5.72
C VAL A 56 6.92 4.58 6.38
N PRO A 57 6.15 5.49 7.00
CA PRO A 57 6.72 6.64 7.69
C PRO A 57 7.41 6.20 8.99
N GLY A 58 8.46 6.91 9.38
CA GLY A 58 9.20 6.63 10.62
C GLY A 58 10.68 6.33 10.39
N ARG A 59 11.43 6.18 11.47
CA ARG A 59 12.87 5.85 11.45
C ARG A 59 13.24 4.67 12.36
N GLN A 60 12.25 4.12 13.06
CA GLN A 60 12.40 3.03 14.02
C GLN A 60 11.31 2.02 13.71
N PHE A 61 11.67 0.74 13.75
CA PHE A 61 10.76 -0.36 13.44
C PHE A 61 10.85 -1.37 14.57
N SER A 62 9.72 -1.99 14.90
CA SER A 62 9.73 -3.06 15.90
C SER A 62 10.34 -4.35 15.33
N ASN A 63 10.79 -5.23 16.22
CA ASN A 63 11.30 -6.55 15.80
C ASN A 63 10.22 -7.38 15.09
N LYS A 64 8.96 -7.27 15.54
CA LYS A 64 7.83 -7.96 14.90
C LYS A 64 7.54 -7.36 13.53
N PHE A 65 7.53 -6.03 13.40
CA PHE A 65 7.37 -5.37 12.11
C PHE A 65 8.43 -5.87 11.12
N LEU A 66 9.71 -5.88 11.50
CA LEU A 66 10.79 -6.34 10.62
C LEU A 66 10.62 -7.80 10.20
N SER A 67 10.19 -8.67 11.13
CA SER A 67 9.89 -10.07 10.85
C SER A 67 8.73 -10.23 9.87
N CYS A 68 7.62 -9.53 10.11
CA CYS A 68 6.45 -9.52 9.22
C CYS A 68 6.82 -9.00 7.83
N TRP A 69 7.56 -7.89 7.76
CA TRP A 69 8.04 -7.29 6.51
C TRP A 69 8.88 -8.27 5.71
N ASN A 70 9.82 -8.98 6.34
CA ASN A 70 10.69 -9.93 5.65
C ASN A 70 9.90 -11.11 5.06
N ASP A 71 8.90 -11.64 5.79
CA ASP A 71 8.02 -12.70 5.27
C ASP A 71 7.19 -12.22 4.08
N VAL A 72 6.51 -11.07 4.23
CA VAL A 72 5.67 -10.50 3.17
C VAL A 72 6.50 -10.17 1.93
N PHE A 73 7.60 -9.45 2.09
CA PHE A 73 8.48 -9.08 0.97
C PHE A 73 8.98 -10.33 0.23
N SER A 74 9.47 -11.33 0.96
CA SER A 74 9.95 -12.59 0.37
C SER A 74 8.85 -13.29 -0.42
N LYS A 75 7.66 -13.50 0.18
CA LYS A 75 6.53 -14.15 -0.49
C LYS A 75 6.06 -13.38 -1.73
N MET A 76 5.99 -12.05 -1.66
CA MET A 76 5.64 -11.21 -2.81
C MET A 76 6.63 -11.37 -3.96
N ILE A 77 7.94 -11.34 -3.68
CA ILE A 77 8.98 -11.51 -4.71
C ILE A 77 8.96 -12.93 -5.29
N TYR A 78 8.91 -13.97 -4.44
CA TYR A 78 8.91 -15.37 -4.90
C TYR A 78 7.64 -15.76 -5.68
N SER A 79 6.51 -15.11 -5.43
CA SER A 79 5.29 -15.35 -6.19
C SER A 79 5.42 -14.99 -7.68
N GLY A 80 6.37 -14.12 -8.04
CA GLY A 80 6.50 -13.56 -9.38
C GLY A 80 5.38 -12.63 -9.83
N LYS A 81 4.31 -12.49 -9.02
CA LYS A 81 3.10 -11.68 -9.33
C LYS A 81 3.30 -10.18 -9.06
N TYR A 82 4.24 -9.82 -8.19
CA TYR A 82 4.42 -8.46 -7.72
C TYR A 82 5.78 -7.89 -8.11
N LYS A 83 5.78 -6.61 -8.46
CA LYS A 83 6.95 -5.75 -8.39
C LYS A 83 6.81 -4.91 -7.13
N VAL A 84 7.86 -4.79 -6.33
CA VAL A 84 7.79 -4.11 -5.03
C VAL A 84 8.82 -2.99 -4.97
N ALA A 85 8.40 -1.82 -4.50
CA ALA A 85 9.27 -0.73 -4.07
C ALA A 85 8.93 -0.31 -2.64
N PHE A 86 9.88 0.35 -2.00
CA PHE A 86 9.76 0.83 -0.62
C PHE A 86 10.10 2.31 -0.58
N SER A 87 9.25 3.10 0.08
CA SER A 87 9.45 4.52 0.33
C SER A 87 9.30 4.79 1.82
N ASN A 88 10.30 5.47 2.38
CA ASN A 88 10.38 5.78 3.79
C ASN A 88 10.89 7.20 3.98
N ALA A 89 10.31 7.89 4.95
CA ALA A 89 10.73 9.19 5.39
C ALA A 89 10.38 9.38 6.87
N TYR A 90 11.04 10.35 7.49
CA TYR A 90 10.81 10.68 8.89
C TYR A 90 10.67 12.19 9.08
N SER A 91 9.69 12.55 9.91
CA SER A 91 9.49 13.87 10.48
C SER A 91 8.90 13.69 11.88
N SER A 92 9.13 14.67 12.76
CA SER A 92 8.48 14.70 14.08
C SER A 92 6.96 14.90 13.98
N GLN A 93 6.48 15.45 12.87
CA GLN A 93 5.06 15.58 12.54
C GLN A 93 4.70 14.54 11.47
N VAL A 94 3.77 13.65 11.79
CA VAL A 94 3.38 12.50 10.93
C VAL A 94 2.82 12.94 9.57
N ASN A 95 2.09 14.06 9.50
CA ASN A 95 1.58 14.61 8.26
C ASN A 95 2.70 14.89 7.24
N PHE A 96 3.82 15.46 7.72
CA PHE A 96 4.99 15.69 6.89
C PHE A 96 5.73 14.40 6.57
N ALA A 97 5.82 13.45 7.51
CA ALA A 97 6.45 12.15 7.25
C ALA A 97 5.74 11.41 6.10
N ARG A 98 4.40 11.37 6.10
CA ARG A 98 3.62 10.79 5.00
C ARG A 98 3.82 11.55 3.70
N ALA A 99 3.77 12.89 3.72
CA ALA A 99 4.01 13.68 2.52
C ALA A 99 5.41 13.44 1.93
N GLN A 100 6.44 13.30 2.78
CA GLN A 100 7.81 13.03 2.39
C GLN A 100 8.02 11.61 1.84
N CYS A 101 7.29 10.59 2.33
CA CYS A 101 7.25 9.28 1.70
C CYS A 101 6.79 9.36 0.22
N LEU A 102 6.06 10.40 -0.15
CA LEU A 102 5.62 10.63 -1.54
C LEU A 102 6.55 11.58 -2.30
N HIS A 103 7.72 11.90 -1.75
CA HIS A 103 8.71 12.84 -2.29
C HIS A 103 8.14 14.25 -2.53
N CYS A 104 7.21 14.70 -1.67
CA CYS A 104 6.65 16.04 -1.77
C CYS A 104 7.73 17.12 -1.63
N ASN A 105 7.49 18.28 -2.24
CA ASN A 105 8.26 19.48 -2.00
C ASN A 105 7.32 20.68 -2.02
N VAL A 106 7.41 21.55 -1.02
CA VAL A 106 6.56 22.74 -0.91
C VAL A 106 6.70 23.67 -2.13
N LEU A 107 7.89 23.66 -2.77
CA LEU A 107 8.17 24.48 -3.95
C LEU A 107 7.56 23.92 -5.25
N ASP A 108 7.09 22.66 -5.25
CA ASP A 108 6.50 22.03 -6.43
C ASP A 108 5.01 22.42 -6.60
N GLY A 109 4.44 23.19 -5.67
CA GLY A 109 3.10 23.76 -5.75
C GLY A 109 1.96 22.80 -5.41
N PRO A 110 0.70 23.28 -5.43
CA PRO A 110 -0.47 22.50 -5.02
C PRO A 110 -0.83 21.36 -5.99
N ASP A 111 -0.41 21.45 -7.24
CA ASP A 111 -0.68 20.46 -8.31
C ASP A 111 0.37 19.36 -8.40
N GLN A 112 1.31 19.31 -7.46
CA GLN A 112 2.32 18.25 -7.44
C GLN A 112 1.67 16.86 -7.35
N LEU A 113 2.34 15.86 -7.92
CA LEU A 113 1.91 14.47 -7.91
C LEU A 113 2.82 13.64 -7.00
N PRO A 114 2.31 12.55 -6.38
CA PRO A 114 3.16 11.62 -5.65
C PRO A 114 4.31 11.13 -6.53
N PHE A 115 5.49 11.01 -5.93
CA PHE A 115 6.73 10.63 -6.60
C PHE A 115 7.07 11.49 -7.82
N LYS A 116 6.62 12.75 -7.82
CA LYS A 116 6.77 13.71 -8.92
C LYS A 116 6.17 13.22 -10.25
N GLY A 117 5.18 12.32 -10.19
CA GLY A 117 4.56 11.71 -11.36
C GLY A 117 5.47 10.77 -12.15
N LYS A 118 6.61 10.34 -11.59
CA LYS A 118 7.64 9.56 -12.31
C LYS A 118 7.47 8.04 -12.18
N LEU A 119 6.69 7.57 -11.21
CA LEU A 119 6.51 6.14 -10.96
C LEU A 119 5.16 5.66 -11.52
N ASP A 120 5.20 4.60 -12.32
CA ASP A 120 4.02 3.94 -12.88
C ASP A 120 3.61 2.72 -12.05
N TYR A 121 3.21 2.96 -10.80
CA TYR A 121 2.76 1.92 -9.87
C TYR A 121 1.28 1.59 -10.06
N ASP A 122 0.82 0.48 -9.51
CA ASP A 122 -0.60 0.10 -9.53
C ASP A 122 -1.27 0.35 -8.16
N VAL A 123 -0.56 0.07 -7.06
CA VAL A 123 -1.04 0.24 -5.68
C VAL A 123 0.02 0.88 -4.79
N MET A 124 -0.38 1.87 -4.00
CA MET A 124 0.38 2.42 -2.89
C MET A 124 -0.12 1.80 -1.59
N PHE A 125 0.77 1.24 -0.78
CA PHE A 125 0.40 0.55 0.46
C PHE A 125 1.07 1.21 1.67
N TRP A 126 0.28 1.72 2.60
CA TRP A 126 0.74 2.33 3.83
C TRP A 126 0.83 1.31 4.96
N LEU A 127 1.96 1.32 5.67
CA LEU A 127 2.15 0.61 6.91
C LEU A 127 2.73 1.55 7.96
N ASP A 128 2.20 1.53 9.18
CA ASP A 128 2.91 2.12 10.32
C ASP A 128 4.03 1.17 10.79
N SER A 129 5.09 1.72 11.38
CA SER A 129 6.34 1.01 11.68
C SER A 129 6.29 0.02 12.87
N ASP A 130 5.16 -0.06 13.54
CA ASP A 130 4.86 -0.88 14.72
C ASP A 130 3.68 -1.85 14.48
N MET A 131 3.32 -2.06 13.22
CA MET A 131 2.27 -2.98 12.81
C MET A 131 2.74 -4.44 12.77
N VAL A 132 1.83 -5.36 13.11
CA VAL A 132 2.04 -6.81 13.05
C VAL A 132 1.06 -7.41 12.05
N PHE A 133 1.57 -8.13 11.06
CA PHE A 133 0.79 -8.58 9.89
C PHE A 133 1.36 -9.84 9.26
N ASN A 134 0.64 -10.41 8.29
CA ASN A 134 1.09 -11.52 7.47
C ASN A 134 0.83 -11.24 5.97
N PHE A 135 1.32 -12.14 5.13
CA PHE A 135 1.21 -12.01 3.67
C PHE A 135 -0.23 -12.04 3.19
N GLU A 136 -1.07 -12.91 3.75
CA GLU A 136 -2.44 -13.11 3.32
C GLU A 136 -3.29 -11.85 3.56
N MET A 137 -3.08 -11.16 4.68
CA MET A 137 -3.73 -9.87 4.99
C MET A 137 -3.30 -8.77 4.01
N VAL A 138 -1.99 -8.65 3.75
CA VAL A 138 -1.45 -7.62 2.84
C VAL A 138 -1.89 -7.88 1.40
N GLU A 139 -1.79 -9.13 0.94
CA GLU A 139 -2.23 -9.54 -0.39
C GLU A 139 -3.73 -9.32 -0.59
N HIS A 140 -4.55 -9.68 0.42
CA HIS A 140 -6.00 -9.45 0.37
C HIS A 140 -6.33 -7.98 0.13
N LEU A 141 -5.69 -7.06 0.86
CA LEU A 141 -5.89 -5.63 0.68
C LEU A 141 -5.36 -5.14 -0.68
N ILE A 142 -4.17 -5.55 -1.11
CA ILE A 142 -3.61 -5.15 -2.42
C ILE A 142 -4.55 -5.55 -3.56
N LEU A 143 -5.04 -6.80 -3.57
CA LEU A 143 -5.87 -7.29 -4.67
C LEU A 143 -7.25 -6.64 -4.71
N ASN A 144 -7.87 -6.42 -3.55
CA ASN A 144 -9.14 -5.70 -3.49
C ASN A 144 -8.97 -4.21 -3.84
N CYS A 145 -7.86 -3.60 -3.45
CA CYS A 145 -7.50 -2.25 -3.90
C CYS A 145 -7.33 -2.20 -5.42
N TYR A 146 -6.63 -3.16 -6.00
CA TYR A 146 -6.33 -3.17 -7.43
C TYR A 146 -7.57 -3.43 -8.29
N HIS A 147 -8.45 -4.34 -7.87
CA HIS A 147 -9.60 -4.77 -8.68
C HIS A 147 -10.92 -4.07 -8.33
N ASN A 148 -11.19 -3.83 -7.05
CA ASN A 148 -12.56 -3.60 -6.58
C ASN A 148 -12.77 -2.17 -6.06
N PHE A 149 -11.96 -1.71 -5.11
CA PHE A 149 -12.17 -0.42 -4.44
C PHE A 149 -10.96 0.53 -4.58
N PRO A 150 -11.16 1.85 -4.72
CA PRO A 150 -10.06 2.80 -4.92
C PRO A 150 -9.18 2.94 -3.67
N VAL A 151 -9.77 2.79 -2.49
CA VAL A 151 -9.07 2.83 -1.20
C VAL A 151 -9.63 1.72 -0.32
N VAL A 152 -8.73 0.89 0.22
CA VAL A 152 -9.08 -0.15 1.20
C VAL A 152 -8.17 -0.08 2.42
N SER A 153 -8.66 -0.51 3.57
CA SER A 153 -7.86 -0.64 4.79
C SER A 153 -8.13 -1.94 5.52
N GLY A 154 -7.14 -2.40 6.28
CA GLY A 154 -7.36 -3.35 7.36
C GLY A 154 -7.84 -2.66 8.63
N LEU A 155 -8.05 -3.46 9.67
CA LEU A 155 -8.37 -2.99 11.02
C LEU A 155 -7.19 -3.23 11.94
N TYR A 156 -7.06 -2.41 12.96
CA TYR A 156 -6.21 -2.67 14.11
C TYR A 156 -6.86 -2.11 15.35
N ALA A 157 -6.50 -2.67 16.49
CA ALA A 157 -7.04 -2.23 17.76
C ALA A 157 -6.40 -0.91 18.20
N LEU A 158 -7.21 -0.04 18.78
CA LEU A 158 -6.74 1.14 19.50
C LEU A 158 -6.08 0.72 20.82
N ASP A 159 -5.49 1.70 21.51
CA ASP A 159 -4.97 1.46 22.85
C ASP A 159 -6.06 0.90 23.78
N GLY A 160 -5.70 -0.06 24.63
CA GLY A 160 -6.66 -0.83 25.43
C GLY A 160 -7.38 -1.98 24.70
N GLY A 161 -7.27 -2.10 23.38
CA GLY A 161 -7.62 -3.32 22.62
C GLY A 161 -9.11 -3.58 22.36
N GLN A 162 -10.03 -2.85 23.01
CA GLN A 162 -11.48 -3.06 22.90
C GLN A 162 -12.08 -2.47 21.63
N GLN A 163 -11.64 -1.27 21.27
CA GLN A 163 -12.07 -0.55 20.07
C GLN A 163 -11.10 -0.78 18.91
N LEU A 164 -11.62 -0.71 17.69
CA LEU A 164 -10.90 -0.85 16.44
C LEU A 164 -10.89 0.49 15.72
N CYS A 165 -9.78 0.81 15.04
CA CYS A 165 -9.61 2.05 14.29
C CYS A 165 -10.45 2.09 13.00
N CYS A 166 -11.79 2.01 13.08
CA CYS A 166 -12.73 2.35 12.01
C CYS A 166 -13.94 3.05 12.62
N VAL A 167 -14.36 4.12 11.96
CA VAL A 167 -15.58 4.87 12.25
C VAL A 167 -16.49 4.77 11.05
N GLU A 168 -17.63 4.10 11.22
CA GLU A 168 -18.61 3.89 10.14
C GLU A 168 -19.24 5.22 9.71
N ASN A 169 -19.75 5.98 10.68
CA ASN A 169 -20.55 7.17 10.44
C ASN A 169 -19.88 8.42 11.01
N TRP A 170 -19.90 9.50 10.22
CA TRP A 170 -19.45 10.83 10.67
C TRP A 170 -20.57 11.53 11.46
N ASP A 171 -20.83 11.03 12.67
CA ASP A 171 -21.93 11.48 13.53
C ASP A 171 -21.49 12.60 14.49
N TYR A 172 -21.94 13.83 14.23
CA TYR A 172 -21.65 14.98 15.07
C TYR A 172 -22.40 14.96 16.40
N GLU A 173 -23.60 14.37 16.48
CA GLU A 173 -24.35 14.29 17.74
C GLU A 173 -23.63 13.37 18.72
N TYR A 174 -23.18 12.21 18.25
CA TYR A 174 -22.33 11.32 19.02
C TYR A 174 -21.02 12.01 19.41
N TYR A 175 -20.35 12.68 18.46
CA TYR A 175 -19.10 13.37 18.70
C TYR A 175 -19.22 14.42 19.81
N ILE A 176 -20.22 15.30 19.73
CA ILE A 176 -20.44 16.38 20.71
C ILE A 176 -20.72 15.80 22.10
N LYS A 177 -21.44 14.67 22.17
CA LYS A 177 -21.77 14.02 23.42
C LYS A 177 -20.59 13.29 24.07
N ASN A 178 -19.71 12.68 23.26
CA ASN A 178 -18.69 11.74 23.75
C ASN A 178 -17.24 12.26 23.60
N GLY A 179 -17.03 13.40 22.93
CA GLY A 179 -15.71 13.97 22.68
C GLY A 179 -14.90 13.26 21.58
N GLY A 180 -15.55 12.44 20.76
CA GLY A 180 -14.94 11.67 19.68
C GLY A 180 -15.99 10.86 18.93
N PHE A 181 -15.67 10.38 17.73
CA PHE A 181 -16.57 9.54 16.95
C PHE A 181 -16.63 8.10 17.49
N GLU A 182 -17.72 7.40 17.16
CA GLU A 182 -17.92 6.02 17.57
C GLU A 182 -17.02 5.07 16.77
N PHE A 183 -16.08 4.43 17.47
CA PHE A 183 -15.23 3.40 16.91
C PHE A 183 -15.90 2.02 16.95
N LEU A 184 -15.67 1.24 15.90
CA LEU A 184 -16.12 -0.15 15.83
C LEU A 184 -15.55 -0.98 16.98
N THR A 185 -16.37 -1.79 17.63
CA THR A 185 -15.93 -2.72 18.68
C THR A 185 -15.61 -4.12 18.13
N ASN A 186 -14.88 -4.93 18.89
CA ASN A 186 -14.64 -6.32 18.52
C ASN A 186 -15.93 -7.15 18.46
N GLU A 187 -16.88 -6.90 19.36
CA GLU A 187 -18.18 -7.56 19.39
C GLU A 187 -18.97 -7.22 18.11
N LYS A 188 -19.05 -5.93 17.77
CA LYS A 188 -19.78 -5.49 16.58
C LYS A 188 -19.14 -6.02 15.29
N ARG A 189 -17.81 -6.02 15.21
CA ARG A 189 -17.06 -6.66 14.12
C ARG A 189 -17.44 -8.13 13.98
N LYS A 190 -17.51 -8.86 15.09
CA LYS A 190 -17.87 -10.29 15.08
C LYS A 190 -19.30 -10.50 14.57
N GLU A 191 -20.26 -9.72 15.04
CA GLU A 191 -21.64 -9.77 14.54
C GLU A 191 -21.72 -9.55 13.03
N LEU A 192 -21.00 -8.55 12.52
CA LEU A 192 -20.95 -8.24 11.08
C LEU A 192 -20.36 -9.41 10.28
N LEU A 193 -19.24 -9.98 10.72
CA LEU A 193 -18.64 -11.15 10.07
C LEU A 193 -19.56 -12.38 10.11
N ASP A 194 -20.21 -12.64 11.24
CA ASP A 194 -21.14 -13.77 11.41
C ASP A 194 -22.38 -13.59 10.51
N SER A 195 -22.76 -12.34 10.19
CA SER A 195 -23.81 -12.01 9.21
C SER A 195 -23.35 -12.05 7.74
N GLY A 196 -22.09 -12.42 7.48
CA GLY A 196 -21.51 -12.50 6.14
C GLY A 196 -20.98 -11.19 5.58
N ASN A 197 -20.94 -10.12 6.38
CA ASN A 197 -20.34 -8.84 5.98
C ASN A 197 -18.83 -8.88 6.20
N GLU A 198 -18.06 -8.96 5.12
CA GLU A 198 -16.59 -8.87 5.15
C GLU A 198 -16.10 -7.43 5.06
N TRP A 199 -16.87 -6.55 4.42
CA TRP A 199 -16.46 -5.19 4.12
C TRP A 199 -17.40 -4.19 4.76
N LEU A 200 -16.83 -3.16 5.38
CA LEU A 200 -17.56 -2.03 5.95
C LEU A 200 -17.08 -0.74 5.28
N LYS A 201 -18.01 0.08 4.80
CA LYS A 201 -17.68 1.42 4.30
C LYS A 201 -17.61 2.36 5.51
N CYS A 202 -16.43 2.87 5.81
CA CYS A 202 -16.19 3.74 6.95
C CYS A 202 -16.02 5.21 6.50
N ALA A 203 -16.53 6.15 7.30
CA ALA A 203 -16.27 7.59 7.15
C ALA A 203 -14.79 7.92 7.33
N TYR A 204 -14.09 7.21 8.22
CA TYR A 204 -12.63 7.16 8.27
C TYR A 204 -12.11 5.92 9.00
N THR A 205 -10.82 5.66 8.82
CA THR A 205 -10.03 4.61 9.48
C THR A 205 -8.58 5.09 9.53
N GLY A 206 -7.75 4.45 10.33
CA GLY A 206 -6.34 4.82 10.39
C GLY A 206 -5.53 4.30 9.21
N MET A 207 -4.44 5.00 8.88
CA MET A 207 -3.58 4.70 7.73
C MET A 207 -2.46 3.67 8.01
N GLY A 208 -2.51 2.98 9.15
CA GLY A 208 -1.50 2.00 9.54
C GLY A 208 -1.49 0.71 8.71
N CYS A 209 -2.54 0.43 7.93
CA CYS A 209 -2.59 -0.69 7.00
C CYS A 209 -3.57 -0.42 5.83
N MET A 210 -3.24 0.57 5.00
CA MET A 210 -4.13 1.08 3.95
C MET A 210 -3.54 0.93 2.55
N ALA A 211 -4.31 0.42 1.60
CA ALA A 211 -3.95 0.36 0.20
C ALA A 211 -4.76 1.37 -0.62
N ILE A 212 -4.08 2.13 -1.47
CA ILE A 212 -4.65 3.18 -2.32
C ILE A 212 -4.26 2.89 -3.77
N ARG A 213 -5.26 2.86 -4.65
CA ARG A 213 -5.06 2.63 -6.09
C ARG A 213 -4.43 3.86 -6.73
N LYS A 214 -3.52 3.64 -7.67
CA LYS A 214 -3.04 4.74 -8.52
C LYS A 214 -4.21 5.46 -9.18
N GLY A 215 -4.13 6.79 -9.23
CA GLY A 215 -5.18 7.68 -9.74
C GLY A 215 -5.95 8.37 -8.62
N VAL A 216 -5.93 7.86 -7.38
CA VAL A 216 -6.60 8.51 -6.24
C VAL A 216 -5.84 9.74 -5.76
N LEU A 217 -4.53 9.62 -5.51
CA LEU A 217 -3.71 10.78 -5.12
C LEU A 217 -3.37 11.69 -6.31
N GLU A 218 -3.39 11.14 -7.52
CA GLU A 218 -3.18 11.88 -8.77
C GLU A 218 -4.45 12.57 -9.28
N ASP A 219 -5.59 12.39 -8.61
CA ASP A 219 -6.83 13.05 -9.01
C ASP A 219 -6.68 14.56 -8.92
N SER A 220 -6.95 15.25 -10.02
CA SER A 220 -6.80 16.70 -10.15
C SER A 220 -7.59 17.52 -9.12
N ARG A 221 -8.63 16.93 -8.51
CA ARG A 221 -9.43 17.55 -7.46
C ARG A 221 -8.70 17.59 -6.10
N LEU A 222 -7.77 16.68 -5.87
CA LEU A 222 -6.96 16.65 -4.66
C LEU A 222 -5.72 17.54 -4.82
N LYS A 223 -5.54 18.51 -3.92
CA LYS A 223 -4.37 19.40 -3.93
C LYS A 223 -3.44 19.11 -2.76
N TYR A 224 -2.15 19.31 -2.98
CA TYR A 224 -1.18 19.38 -1.89
C TYR A 224 -1.46 20.61 -1.02
N PRO A 225 -1.38 20.53 0.32
CA PRO A 225 -0.88 19.40 1.12
C PRO A 225 -1.92 18.30 1.43
N TRP A 226 -1.66 17.07 0.99
CA TRP A 226 -2.65 15.96 1.00
C TRP A 226 -3.11 15.50 2.39
N PHE A 227 -2.21 15.54 3.37
CA PHE A 227 -2.41 14.98 4.72
C PHE A 227 -2.79 16.04 5.75
N PHE A 228 -3.26 17.21 5.31
CA PHE A 228 -3.61 18.33 6.19
C PHE A 228 -5.04 18.76 5.93
N SER A 229 -5.71 19.21 6.97
CA SER A 229 -7.01 19.87 6.87
C SER A 229 -7.01 21.13 7.73
N ASN A 230 -7.90 22.06 7.42
CA ASN A 230 -8.08 23.25 8.24
C ASN A 230 -8.77 22.87 9.56
N ILE A 231 -8.44 23.59 10.63
CA ILE A 231 -9.16 23.51 11.91
C ILE A 231 -10.64 23.78 11.64
N ARG A 232 -11.49 22.86 12.08
CA ARG A 232 -12.94 22.95 11.88
C ARG A 232 -13.58 23.58 13.09
N ARG A 233 -14.60 24.39 12.83
CA ARG A 233 -15.55 24.86 13.83
C ARG A 233 -16.85 24.08 13.66
N ILE A 234 -17.34 23.51 14.75
CA ILE A 234 -18.59 22.78 14.83
C ILE A 234 -19.47 23.54 15.80
N ASP A 235 -20.51 24.21 15.31
CA ASP A 235 -21.47 24.87 16.20
C ASP A 235 -22.27 23.81 16.96
N VAL A 236 -22.50 24.02 18.25
CA VAL A 236 -23.17 23.04 19.12
C VAL A 236 -24.33 23.68 19.85
N ILE A 237 -25.40 22.91 20.05
CA ILE A 237 -26.52 23.33 20.88
C ILE A 237 -26.20 22.92 22.32
N HIS A 238 -25.34 23.70 22.98
CA HIS A 238 -24.98 23.51 24.39
C HIS A 238 -25.17 24.82 25.17
N PRO A 239 -25.79 24.79 26.38
CA PRO A 239 -26.17 26.01 27.11
C PRO A 239 -25.00 26.91 27.52
N THR A 240 -23.78 26.40 27.58
CA THR A 240 -22.58 27.18 27.98
C THR A 240 -21.44 27.17 26.97
N ILE A 241 -21.52 26.37 25.91
CA ILE A 241 -20.45 26.23 24.90
C ILE A 241 -21.09 26.45 23.53
N PRO A 242 -20.80 27.56 22.82
CA PRO A 242 -21.47 27.86 21.56
C PRO A 242 -20.92 27.06 20.37
N TYR A 243 -19.68 26.58 20.44
CA TYR A 243 -19.04 25.79 19.39
C TYR A 243 -17.86 24.98 19.95
N VAL A 244 -17.48 23.95 19.22
CA VAL A 244 -16.26 23.16 19.40
C VAL A 244 -15.30 23.46 18.25
N THR A 245 -14.01 23.53 18.54
CA THR A 245 -12.95 23.61 17.53
C THR A 245 -12.17 22.31 17.51
N ASP A 246 -12.04 21.70 16.34
CA ASP A 246 -11.38 20.42 16.18
C ASP A 246 -10.32 20.46 15.09
N GLY A 247 -9.19 19.81 15.36
CA GLY A 247 -8.13 19.55 14.41
C GLY A 247 -8.01 18.04 14.26
N THR A 248 -7.92 17.55 13.04
CA THR A 248 -7.89 16.11 12.78
C THR A 248 -6.46 15.61 12.55
N SER A 249 -6.21 14.34 12.89
CA SER A 249 -4.99 13.63 12.53
C SER A 249 -4.79 13.56 11.01
N GLU A 250 -3.61 13.12 10.57
CA GLU A 250 -3.22 13.12 9.16
C GLU A 250 -4.02 12.11 8.31
N ASP A 251 -4.37 10.97 8.90
CA ASP A 251 -5.18 9.92 8.29
C ASP A 251 -6.62 10.38 8.07
N VAL A 252 -7.24 10.95 9.10
CA VAL A 252 -8.56 11.58 9.02
C VAL A 252 -8.54 12.71 8.01
N SER A 253 -7.55 13.61 8.08
CA SER A 253 -7.43 14.73 7.13
C SER A 253 -7.37 14.23 5.69
N PHE A 254 -6.54 13.22 5.41
CA PHE A 254 -6.38 12.65 4.09
C PHE A 254 -7.70 12.04 3.58
N ILE A 255 -8.35 11.17 4.35
CA ILE A 255 -9.61 10.54 3.95
C ILE A 255 -10.71 11.58 3.75
N ARG A 256 -10.82 12.55 4.66
CA ARG A 256 -11.81 13.63 4.56
C ARG A 256 -11.57 14.50 3.33
N ASN A 257 -10.33 14.81 3.01
CA ASN A 257 -10.00 15.53 1.79
C ASN A 257 -10.44 14.74 0.54
N LEU A 258 -10.25 13.42 0.51
CA LEU A 258 -10.74 12.60 -0.61
C LEU A 258 -12.27 12.62 -0.71
N ILE A 259 -12.98 12.47 0.41
CA ILE A 259 -14.45 12.44 0.45
C ILE A 259 -15.04 13.80 0.07
N GLU A 260 -14.51 14.89 0.63
CA GLU A 260 -15.04 16.25 0.43
C GLU A 260 -14.78 16.78 -0.99
N ASN A 261 -13.76 16.26 -1.67
CA ASN A 261 -13.53 16.52 -3.09
C ASN A 261 -14.26 15.51 -4.01
N GLY A 262 -15.08 14.62 -3.44
CA GLY A 262 -15.88 13.64 -4.18
C GLY A 262 -15.05 12.58 -4.91
N ILE A 263 -13.83 12.29 -4.46
CA ILE A 263 -12.94 11.29 -5.07
C ILE A 263 -13.35 9.88 -4.64
N ILE A 264 -13.76 9.75 -3.38
CA ILE A 264 -14.37 8.55 -2.81
C ILE A 264 -15.61 8.97 -2.00
N ASP A 265 -16.48 8.03 -1.65
CA ASP A 265 -17.64 8.26 -0.77
C ASP A 265 -17.48 7.60 0.63
N GLY A 266 -16.32 7.00 0.86
CA GLY A 266 -15.91 6.32 2.09
C GLY A 266 -14.69 5.44 1.83
N VAL A 267 -14.07 4.95 2.89
CA VAL A 267 -12.99 3.96 2.80
C VAL A 267 -13.56 2.57 3.05
N MET A 268 -13.22 1.61 2.19
CA MET A 268 -13.66 0.23 2.36
C MET A 268 -12.71 -0.50 3.32
N VAL A 269 -13.24 -0.95 4.46
CA VAL A 269 -12.44 -1.60 5.49
C VAL A 269 -12.77 -3.09 5.55
N SER A 270 -11.75 -3.93 5.44
CA SER A 270 -11.89 -5.37 5.57
C SER A 270 -12.01 -5.75 7.05
N LEU A 271 -13.17 -6.29 7.43
CA LEU A 271 -13.43 -6.84 8.76
C LEU A 271 -12.62 -8.12 9.01
N ALA A 272 -12.24 -8.85 7.96
CA ALA A 272 -11.42 -10.05 8.05
C ALA A 272 -9.93 -9.73 8.28
N ALA A 273 -9.40 -8.66 7.68
CA ALA A 273 -7.99 -8.28 7.78
C ALA A 273 -7.70 -7.46 9.06
N LYS A 274 -7.61 -8.16 10.21
CA LYS A 274 -7.24 -7.56 11.50
C LYS A 274 -5.73 -7.66 11.75
N PHE A 275 -5.04 -6.53 11.63
CA PHE A 275 -3.63 -6.34 11.93
C PHE A 275 -3.44 -6.15 13.46
N GLY A 276 -2.24 -6.48 13.94
CA GLY A 276 -1.78 -6.07 15.26
C GLY A 276 -1.11 -4.70 15.23
N HIS A 277 -1.13 -4.00 16.36
CA HIS A 277 -0.46 -2.72 16.56
C HIS A 277 0.28 -2.79 17.90
N GLU A 278 1.61 -2.67 17.89
CA GLU A 278 2.38 -2.72 19.12
C GLU A 278 2.27 -1.40 19.89
N LYS A 279 2.22 -1.49 21.21
CA LYS A 279 2.31 -0.34 22.12
C LYS A 279 3.43 -0.64 23.10
N SER A 280 4.33 0.32 23.30
CA SER A 280 5.46 0.17 24.22
C SER A 280 5.09 0.65 25.61
N ILE A 281 5.59 -0.05 26.64
CA ILE A 281 5.59 0.41 28.02
C ILE A 281 7.03 0.84 28.33
N VAL A 282 7.19 2.06 28.84
CA VAL A 282 8.48 2.55 29.35
C VAL A 282 8.56 2.15 30.82
N TYR A 283 9.65 1.48 31.20
CA TYR A 283 9.95 1.10 32.59
C TYR A 283 10.87 2.13 33.25
#